data_AF-A0A2V8BHG9-F1
#
_entry.id   AF-A0A2V8BHG9-F1
#
_cell.length_a   1.000
_cell.length_b   1.000
_cell.length_c   1.000
_cell.angle_alpha   90.00
_cell.angle_beta   90.00
_cell.angle_gamma   90.00
#
_symmetry.space_group_name_H-M   'P 1'
#
loop_
_entity.id
_entity.type
_entity.pdbx_description
1 polymer ?
#
loop_
_entity_poly.entity_id
_entity_poly.type
_entity_poly.pdbx_seq_one_letter_code
_entity_poly.pdbx_strand_id
1 'polypeptide(L)' 'MRVVYLSPTGALGGAETSLLAMLASVRRARPSWALHLIAATAGPLIESADALGVSTSV' A
#
# COMPACT_ATOMS: atom_id res chain seq x y z
N MET A 1 9.57 13.05 0.97
CA MET A 1 9.22 12.46 2.29
C MET A 1 9.10 10.96 2.16
N ARG A 2 9.17 10.24 3.28
CA ARG A 2 9.01 8.77 3.33
C ARG A 2 7.82 8.44 4.23
N VAL A 3 6.91 7.61 3.75
CA VAL A 3 5.70 7.18 4.49
C VAL A 3 5.59 5.67 4.42
N VAL A 4 5.41 5.05 5.58
CA VAL A 4 5.21 3.61 5.71
C VAL A 4 3.79 3.37 6.24
N TYR A 5 3.06 2.49 5.56
CA TYR A 5 1.75 2.01 5.97
C TYR A 5 1.88 0.58 6.48
N LEU A 6 1.08 0.22 7.49
CA LEU A 6 1.09 -1.09 8.12
C LEU A 6 -0.31 -1.69 8.05
N SER A 7 -0.39 -2.96 7.64
CA SER A 7 -1.61 -3.76 7.66
C SER A 7 -1.39 -5.07 8.44
N PRO A 8 -2.32 -5.51 9.29
CA PRO A 8 -2.21 -6.80 9.96
C PRO A 8 -2.51 -7.99 9.03
N THR A 9 -2.85 -7.76 7.76
CA THR A 9 -3.20 -8.81 6.79
C THR A 9 -2.81 -8.42 5.36
N GLY A 10 -2.42 -9.40 4.56
CA GLY A 10 -2.28 -9.28 3.11
C GLY A 10 -3.59 -9.51 2.34
N ALA A 11 -4.67 -9.91 3.02
CA ALA A 11 -5.99 -10.06 2.39
C ALA A 11 -6.66 -8.71 2.12
N LEU A 12 -7.64 -8.68 1.23
CA LEU A 12 -8.44 -7.48 0.96
C LEU A 12 -9.75 -7.49 1.76
N GLY A 13 -9.98 -6.41 2.51
CA GLY A 13 -11.26 -6.03 3.09
C GLY A 13 -11.58 -4.56 2.81
N GLY A 14 -12.53 -4.00 3.55
CA GLY A 14 -12.96 -2.61 3.36
C GLY A 14 -11.87 -1.59 3.74
N ALA A 15 -11.08 -1.88 4.78
CA ALA A 15 -9.97 -1.04 5.20
C ALA A 15 -8.86 -1.05 4.16
N GLU A 16 -8.51 -2.23 3.65
CA GLU A 16 -7.43 -2.41 2.66
C GLU A 16 -7.80 -1.81 1.30
N THR A 17 -9.07 -1.93 0.90
CA THR A 17 -9.60 -1.26 -0.30
C THR A 17 -9.47 0.26 -0.16
N SER A 18 -9.81 0.81 1.00
CA SER A 18 -9.68 2.24 1.28
C SER A 18 -8.21 2.68 1.33
N LEU A 19 -7.33 1.85 1.90
CA LEU A 19 -5.88 2.07 1.92
C LEU A 19 -5.30 2.13 0.51
N LEU A 20 -5.68 1.22 -0.39
CA LEU A 20 -5.25 1.25 -1.78
C LEU A 20 -5.68 2.53 -2.50
N ALA A 21 -6.92 2.98 -2.28
CA ALA A 21 -7.40 4.25 -2.83
C ALA A 21 -6.58 5.44 -2.31
N MET A 22 -6.22 5.43 -1.03
CA MET A 22 -5.35 6.46 -0.43
C MET A 22 -3.94 6.41 -1.02
N LEU A 23 -3.33 5.22 -1.12
CA LEU A 23 -2.01 5.01 -1.72
C LEU A 23 -1.96 5.55 -3.16
N ALA A 24 -2.97 5.22 -3.97
CA ALA A 24 -3.08 5.72 -5.34
C ALA A 24 -3.22 7.25 -5.38
N SER A 25 -4.01 7.84 -4.47
CA SER A 25 -4.17 9.29 -4.37
C SER A 25 -2.86 9.99 -4.00
N VAL A 26 -2.15 9.49 -2.98
CA VAL A 26 -0.86 10.06 -2.55
C VAL A 26 0.20 9.89 -3.63
N ARG A 27 0.27 8.72 -4.29
CA ARG A 27 1.21 8.48 -5.39
C ARG A 27 1.00 9.47 -6.54
N ARG A 28 -0.25 9.78 -6.90
CA ARG A 28 -0.57 10.81 -7.93
C ARG A 28 -0.22 12.23 -7.46
N ALA A 29 -0.59 12.60 -6.24
CA ALA A 29 -0.40 13.96 -5.74
C ALA A 29 1.08 14.27 -5.43
N ARG A 30 1.86 13.27 -5.03
CA ARG A 30 3.25 13.40 -4.56
C ARG A 30 4.13 12.29 -5.15
N PRO A 31 4.40 12.30 -6.47
CA PRO A 31 5.10 11.20 -7.14
C PRO A 31 6.53 10.98 -6.62
N SER A 32 7.20 12.03 -6.12
CA SER A 32 8.55 11.94 -5.55
C SER A 32 8.61 11.38 -4.13
N TRP A 33 7.48 11.14 -3.48
CA TRP A 33 7.47 10.54 -2.14
C TRP A 33 7.72 9.03 -2.23
N ALA A 34 8.53 8.53 -1.30
CA ALA A 34 8.74 7.10 -1.14
C ALA A 34 7.61 6.56 -0.25
N LEU A 35 6.78 5.68 -0.83
CA LEU A 35 5.69 5.00 -0.14
C LEU A 35 6.05 3.53 0.00
N HIS A 36 5.84 2.98 1.20
CA HIS A 36 6.02 1.56 1.48
C HIS A 36 4.81 1.00 2.22
N LEU A 37 4.41 -0.23 1.92
CA LEU A 37 3.38 -0.99 2.63
C LEU A 37 3.98 -2.26 3.21
N ILE A 38 3.84 -2.46 4.52
CA ILE A 38 4.16 -3.71 5.20
C ILE A 38 2.86 -4.39 5.60
N ALA A 39 2.70 -5.67 5.28
CA ALA A 39 1.55 -6.46 5.72
C ALA A 39 2.00 -7.72 6.46
N ALA A 40 1.35 -8.11 7.56
CA ALA A 40 1.81 -9.28 8.34
C ALA A 40 1.73 -10.62 7.60
N THR A 41 1.04 -10.68 6.46
CA THR A 41 0.95 -11.85 5.58
C THR A 41 1.01 -11.43 4.11
N ALA A 42 1.46 -12.34 3.25
CA ALA A 42 1.33 -12.16 1.81
C ALA A 42 -0.15 -12.18 1.37
N GLY A 43 -0.46 -11.59 0.22
CA GLY A 43 -1.79 -11.68 -0.38
C GLY A 43 -2.13 -10.53 -1.33
N PRO A 44 -3.40 -10.45 -1.77
CA PRO A 44 -3.85 -9.52 -2.81
C PRO A 44 -3.63 -8.03 -2.48
N LEU A 45 -3.53 -7.65 -1.20
CA LEU A 45 -3.17 -6.29 -0.81
C LEU A 45 -1.74 -5.92 -1.25
N ILE A 46 -0.78 -6.82 -1.05
CA ILE A 46 0.63 -6.62 -1.42
C ILE A 46 0.74 -6.49 -2.94
N GLU A 47 0.13 -7.40 -3.69
CA GLU A 47 0.11 -7.38 -5.16
C GLU A 47 -0.52 -6.09 -5.70
N SER A 48 -1.65 -5.67 -5.12
CA SER A 48 -2.35 -4.46 -5.54
C SER A 48 -1.57 -3.19 -5.23
N ALA A 49 -0.88 -3.12 -4.09
CA ALA A 49 -0.05 -1.97 -3.74
C ALA A 49 1.20 -1.89 -4.62
N ASP A 50 1.84 -3.02 -4.91
CA ASP A 50 2.99 -3.10 -5.82
C ASP A 50 2.62 -2.61 -7.23
N ALA A 51 1.44 -3.02 -7.73
CA ALA A 51 0.91 -2.54 -9.02
C ALA A 51 0.65 -1.02 -9.05
N LEU A 52 0.50 -0.36 -7.90
CA LEU A 52 0.42 1.11 -7.78
C LEU A 52 1.80 1.79 -7.71
N GLY A 53 2.88 1.02 -7.86
CA GLY A 53 4.25 1.47 -7.70
C GLY A 53 4.62 1.79 -6.25
N VAL A 54 3.94 1.20 -5.27
CA VAL A 54 4.28 1.31 -3.85
C VAL A 54 5.19 0.15 -3.49
N SER A 55 6.31 0.40 -2.81
CA SER A 55 7.20 -0.68 -2.36
C SER A 55 6.50 -1.52 -1.30
N THR A 56 6.68 -2.85 -1.32
CA THR A 56 5.98 -3.76 -0.42
C THR A 56 6.92 -4.72 0.31
N SER A 57 6.51 -5.17 1.50
CA SER A 57 7.14 -6.26 2.23
C SER A 57 6.13 -6.97 3.13
N VAL A 58 6.47 -8.20 3.55
CA VAL A 58 5.72 -8.96 4.55
C VAL A 58 6.46 -8.94 5.88
#